data_AF-A0A7H4MGD1-F1
#
_entry.id   AF-A0A7H4MGD1-F1
#
_cell.length_a   1.000
_cell.length_b   1.000
_cell.length_c   1.000
_cell.angle_alpha   90.00
_cell.angle_beta   90.00
_cell.angle_gamma   90.00
#
_symmetry.space_group_name_H-M   'P 1'
#
loop_
_entity.id
_entity.type
_entity.pdbx_description
1 polymer ?
#
loop_
_entity_poly.entity_id
_entity_poly.type
_entity_poly.pdbx_seq_one_letter_code
_entity_poly.pdbx_strand_id
1 'polypeptide(L)'
;MHAEYAAAGNPLPAVVPAGPDNPMGLYALYIGRLYAIHGTNANFGIGLRVSHGCVRLRNDDIKFLFENVPVGTRVQFIDEPVKATTEPDGSRYIEVHNPLSTTEAQFQGGEIVPITLTQPVQAITSQSDVDQNVVEQAIQNRSGMPVRLN
;
A
#
# COMPACT_ATOMS: atom_id res chain seq x y z
N MET A 1 -4.35 2.04 -24.11
CA MET A 1 -4.46 0.56 -24.10
C MET A 1 -5.01 -0.01 -25.40
N HIS A 2 -6.30 0.06 -25.74
CA HIS A 2 -6.82 -0.56 -26.99
C HIS A 2 -6.10 -0.11 -28.27
N ALA A 3 -5.92 1.20 -28.46
CA ALA A 3 -5.22 1.74 -29.64
C ALA A 3 -3.75 1.29 -29.72
N GLU A 4 -3.09 1.18 -28.57
CA GLU A 4 -1.70 0.74 -28.46
C GLU A 4 -1.55 -0.77 -28.76
N TYR A 5 -2.44 -1.60 -28.19
CA TYR A 5 -2.48 -3.04 -28.46
C TYR A 5 -2.78 -3.32 -29.94
N ALA A 6 -3.71 -2.58 -30.54
CA ALA A 6 -4.00 -2.66 -31.96
C ALA A 6 -2.79 -2.26 -32.82
N ALA A 7 -2.07 -1.19 -32.46
CA ALA A 7 -0.84 -0.79 -33.16
C ALA A 7 0.29 -1.83 -33.04
N ALA A 8 0.33 -2.56 -31.92
CA ALA A 8 1.27 -3.67 -31.70
C ALA A 8 0.83 -5.00 -32.34
N GLY A 9 -0.31 -5.05 -33.02
CA GLY A 9 -0.84 -6.27 -33.64
C GLY A 9 -1.47 -7.27 -32.66
N ASN A 10 -1.73 -6.86 -31.42
CA ASN A 10 -2.33 -7.71 -30.39
C ASN A 10 -3.83 -7.38 -30.25
N PRO A 11 -4.75 -8.26 -30.67
CA PRO A 11 -6.18 -8.00 -30.56
C PRO A 11 -6.61 -8.00 -29.09
N LEU A 12 -7.08 -6.84 -28.61
CA LEU A 12 -7.69 -6.70 -27.28
C LEU A 12 -9.22 -6.56 -27.46
N PRO A 13 -10.05 -7.44 -26.86
CA PRO A 13 -11.50 -7.36 -26.96
C PRO A 13 -12.04 -6.21 -26.10
N ALA A 14 -13.16 -5.60 -26.53
CA ALA A 14 -13.79 -4.51 -25.78
C ALA A 14 -14.21 -4.92 -24.35
N VAL A 15 -14.48 -6.21 -24.16
CA VAL A 15 -14.72 -6.83 -22.85
C VAL A 15 -13.87 -8.09 -22.78
N VAL A 16 -12.96 -8.16 -21.81
CA VAL A 16 -12.22 -9.38 -21.50
C VAL A 16 -13.13 -10.30 -20.67
N PRO A 17 -13.39 -11.54 -21.10
CA PRO A 17 -14.30 -12.44 -20.39
C PRO A 17 -13.76 -12.82 -19.00
N ALA A 18 -14.66 -13.27 -18.13
CA ALA A 18 -14.26 -13.88 -16.86
C ALA A 18 -13.50 -15.20 -17.12
N GLY A 19 -12.53 -15.52 -16.26
CA GLY A 19 -11.73 -16.73 -16.39
C GLY A 19 -10.30 -16.57 -15.86
N PRO A 20 -9.47 -17.62 -15.98
CA PRO A 20 -8.09 -17.64 -15.48
C PRO A 20 -7.20 -16.59 -16.16
N ASP A 21 -7.50 -16.22 -17.40
CA ASP A 21 -6.73 -15.24 -18.16
C ASP A 21 -7.17 -13.79 -17.92
N ASN A 22 -8.21 -13.57 -17.12
CA ASN A 22 -8.67 -12.22 -16.82
C ASN A 22 -7.67 -11.51 -15.89
N PRO A 23 -7.15 -10.31 -16.26
CA PRO A 23 -6.16 -9.60 -15.45
C PRO A 23 -6.69 -9.10 -14.10
N MET A 24 -8.01 -9.14 -13.89
CA MET A 24 -8.66 -8.86 -12.62
C MET A 24 -8.75 -10.08 -11.69
N GLY A 25 -8.34 -11.26 -12.14
CA GLY A 25 -8.47 -12.51 -11.40
C GLY A 25 -9.92 -12.99 -11.30
N LEU A 26 -10.22 -13.78 -10.28
CA LEU A 26 -11.51 -14.47 -10.12
C LEU A 26 -12.57 -13.67 -9.35
N TYR A 27 -12.17 -12.64 -8.61
CA TYR A 27 -13.05 -11.87 -7.73
C TYR A 27 -12.72 -10.38 -7.80
N ALA A 28 -13.74 -9.53 -7.64
CA ALA A 28 -13.60 -8.08 -7.62
C ALA A 28 -14.67 -7.42 -6.74
N LEU A 29 -14.27 -6.39 -6.00
CA LEU A 29 -15.14 -5.51 -5.23
C LEU A 29 -15.05 -4.11 -5.84
N TYR A 30 -16.17 -3.62 -6.39
CA TYR A 30 -16.24 -2.30 -7.01
C TYR A 30 -16.45 -1.21 -5.96
N ILE A 31 -15.67 -0.14 -6.05
CA ILE A 31 -15.67 0.96 -5.07
C ILE A 31 -16.01 2.32 -5.70
N GLY A 32 -16.50 2.31 -6.93
CA GLY A 32 -16.93 3.50 -7.67
C GLY A 32 -15.79 4.23 -8.39
N ARG A 33 -16.16 5.25 -9.18
CA ARG A 33 -15.22 6.07 -9.97
C ARG A 33 -14.23 5.24 -10.82
N LEU A 34 -14.70 4.11 -11.35
CA LEU A 34 -13.95 3.16 -12.17
C LEU A 34 -12.91 2.30 -11.41
N TYR A 35 -12.84 2.39 -10.08
CA TYR A 35 -11.90 1.62 -9.27
C TYR A 35 -12.51 0.33 -8.73
N ALA A 36 -11.63 -0.66 -8.53
CA ALA A 36 -11.95 -1.93 -7.88
C ALA A 36 -10.78 -2.42 -7.01
N ILE A 37 -11.14 -3.22 -6.00
CA ILE A 37 -10.23 -4.10 -5.26
C ILE A 37 -10.42 -5.49 -5.88
N HIS A 38 -9.39 -6.06 -6.49
CA HIS A 38 -9.53 -7.27 -7.31
C HIS A 38 -8.30 -8.18 -7.24
N GLY A 39 -8.41 -9.38 -7.82
CA GLY A 39 -7.32 -10.36 -7.90
C GLY A 39 -6.30 -10.07 -9.01
N THR A 40 -5.49 -11.07 -9.34
CA THR A 40 -4.47 -11.01 -10.40
C THR A 40 -4.29 -12.39 -11.02
N ASN A 41 -4.06 -12.46 -12.33
CA ASN A 41 -3.56 -13.67 -12.98
C ASN A 41 -2.02 -13.70 -13.11
N ALA A 42 -1.35 -12.63 -12.68
CA ALA A 42 0.11 -12.54 -12.67
C ALA A 42 0.70 -13.08 -11.36
N ASN A 43 1.90 -13.68 -11.46
CA ASN A 43 2.64 -14.27 -10.33
C ASN A 43 3.44 -13.25 -9.50
N PHE A 44 3.40 -11.96 -9.86
CA PHE A 44 4.09 -10.87 -9.17
C PHE A 44 3.25 -9.58 -9.22
N GLY A 45 3.64 -8.55 -8.46
CA GLY A 45 3.01 -7.23 -8.51
C GLY A 45 2.29 -6.81 -7.22
N ILE A 46 2.05 -7.73 -6.29
CA ILE A 46 1.52 -7.39 -4.95
C ILE A 46 2.63 -6.74 -4.13
N GLY A 47 2.35 -5.58 -3.53
CA GLY A 47 3.36 -4.76 -2.84
C GLY A 47 4.25 -3.94 -3.78
N LEU A 48 3.96 -3.93 -5.08
CA LEU A 48 4.69 -3.16 -6.10
C LEU A 48 3.79 -2.14 -6.79
N ARG A 49 4.38 -1.07 -7.31
CA ARG A 49 3.68 0.04 -7.97
C ARG A 49 3.46 -0.29 -9.45
N VAL A 50 2.51 -1.20 -9.72
CA VAL A 50 2.23 -1.72 -11.09
C VAL A 50 0.80 -1.48 -11.57
N SER A 51 -0.06 -0.86 -10.75
CA SER A 51 -1.46 -0.69 -11.09
C SER A 51 -1.76 0.68 -11.70
N HIS A 52 -2.76 0.72 -12.57
CA HIS A 52 -3.33 1.95 -13.14
C HIS A 52 -4.39 2.56 -12.19
N GLY A 53 -4.26 2.35 -10.88
CA GLY A 53 -5.13 2.93 -9.84
C GLY A 53 -6.07 1.95 -9.13
N CYS A 54 -6.20 0.71 -9.57
CA CYS A 54 -6.91 -0.34 -8.80
C CYS A 54 -6.00 -1.01 -7.75
N VAL A 55 -6.62 -1.68 -6.77
CA VAL A 55 -5.90 -2.43 -5.72
C VAL A 55 -5.90 -3.91 -6.09
N ARG A 56 -4.72 -4.53 -6.14
CA ARG A 56 -4.54 -5.96 -6.45
C ARG A 56 -4.24 -6.74 -5.18
N LEU A 57 -4.82 -7.93 -5.05
CA LEU A 57 -4.53 -8.90 -3.98
C LEU A 57 -4.19 -10.27 -4.57
N ARG A 58 -3.56 -11.14 -3.77
CA ARG A 58 -3.36 -12.55 -4.16
C ARG A 58 -4.70 -13.28 -4.21
N ASN A 59 -4.70 -14.45 -4.84
CA ASN A 59 -5.91 -15.23 -5.14
C ASN A 59 -6.73 -15.55 -3.88
N ASP A 60 -6.08 -16.06 -2.84
CA ASP A 60 -6.77 -16.44 -1.60
C ASP A 60 -7.24 -15.20 -0.81
N ASP A 61 -6.44 -14.13 -0.83
CA ASP A 61 -6.75 -12.88 -0.14
C ASP A 61 -7.99 -12.20 -0.75
N ILE A 62 -8.09 -12.11 -2.08
CA ILE A 62 -9.27 -11.50 -2.72
C ILE A 62 -10.52 -12.37 -2.56
N LYS A 63 -10.37 -13.70 -2.59
CA LYS A 63 -11.47 -14.63 -2.32
C LYS A 63 -12.00 -14.42 -0.91
N PHE A 64 -11.12 -14.34 0.07
CA PHE A 64 -11.48 -14.07 1.46
C PHE A 64 -12.25 -12.74 1.59
N LEU A 65 -11.76 -11.65 0.99
CA LEU A 65 -12.47 -10.37 1.03
C LEU A 65 -13.83 -10.45 0.35
N PHE A 66 -13.93 -11.11 -0.81
CA PHE A 66 -15.19 -11.26 -1.54
C PHE A 66 -16.25 -12.00 -0.73
N GLU A 67 -15.85 -13.04 0.00
CA GLU A 67 -16.77 -13.84 0.83
C GLU A 67 -17.21 -13.13 2.12
N ASN A 68 -16.41 -12.18 2.62
CA ASN A 68 -16.60 -11.62 3.97
C ASN A 68 -16.96 -10.13 4.00
N VAL A 69 -16.84 -9.40 2.89
CA VAL A 69 -17.12 -7.95 2.84
C VAL A 69 -18.49 -7.68 2.20
N PRO A 70 -19.50 -7.23 2.98
CA PRO A 70 -20.81 -6.91 2.43
C PRO A 70 -20.79 -5.69 1.51
N VAL A 71 -21.72 -5.64 0.56
CA VAL A 71 -21.99 -4.45 -0.23
C VAL A 71 -22.39 -3.29 0.68
N GLY A 72 -21.83 -2.10 0.45
CA GLY A 72 -22.02 -0.92 1.29
C GLY A 72 -20.97 -0.74 2.38
N THR A 73 -20.02 -1.67 2.52
CA THR A 73 -18.89 -1.52 3.45
C THR A 73 -18.05 -0.29 3.09
N ARG A 74 -17.68 0.50 4.11
CA ARG A 74 -16.87 1.71 3.94
C ARG A 74 -15.45 1.37 3.50
N VAL A 75 -14.97 2.06 2.47
CA VAL A 75 -13.57 1.99 1.99
C VAL A 75 -12.94 3.38 2.13
N GLN A 76 -11.72 3.43 2.66
CA GLN A 76 -10.93 4.65 2.80
C GLN A 76 -9.50 4.40 2.37
N PHE A 77 -8.97 5.28 1.52
CA PHE A 77 -7.55 5.33 1.17
C PHE A 77 -6.87 6.37 2.05
N ILE A 78 -5.70 6.02 2.58
CA ILE A 78 -4.82 6.89 3.35
C ILE A 78 -3.39 6.74 2.81
N ASP A 79 -2.55 7.74 3.03
CA ASP A 79 -1.13 7.72 2.68
C ASP A 79 -0.33 8.17 3.91
N GLU A 80 -0.08 7.21 4.80
CA GLU A 80 0.58 7.44 6.09
C GLU A 80 1.81 6.51 6.18
N PRO A 81 2.96 6.90 5.59
CA PRO A 81 4.17 6.08 5.63
C PRO A 81 4.78 5.98 7.03
N VAL A 82 4.35 6.84 7.96
CA VAL A 82 4.75 6.79 9.36
C VAL A 82 3.52 6.68 10.25
N LYS A 83 3.52 5.70 11.14
CA LYS A 83 2.52 5.52 12.19
C LYS A 83 3.21 5.56 13.55
N ALA A 84 2.53 6.10 14.54
CA ALA A 84 2.98 6.03 15.93
C ALA A 84 1.80 5.73 16.85
N THR A 85 2.08 5.10 17.99
CA THR A 85 1.08 4.79 19.02
C THR A 85 1.64 5.02 20.42
N THR A 86 0.75 5.34 21.36
CA THR A 86 0.98 5.19 22.80
C THR A 86 0.02 4.12 23.29
N GLU A 87 0.58 3.03 23.79
CA GLU A 87 -0.19 1.90 24.27
C GLU A 87 -0.73 2.15 25.68
N PRO A 88 -1.75 1.39 26.13
CA PRO A 88 -2.36 1.58 27.45
C PRO A 88 -1.39 1.48 28.64
N ASP A 89 -0.25 0.80 28.47
CA ASP A 89 0.80 0.66 29.48
C ASP A 89 1.82 1.83 29.49
N GLY A 90 1.62 2.82 28.61
CA GLY A 90 2.50 3.98 28.45
C GLY A 90 3.67 3.75 27.48
N SER A 91 3.85 2.53 26.97
CA SER A 91 4.86 2.28 25.94
C SER A 91 4.50 2.98 24.63
N ARG A 92 5.51 3.47 23.92
CA ARG A 92 5.34 4.21 22.67
C ARG A 92 6.07 3.51 21.55
N TYR A 93 5.47 3.48 20.37
CA TYR A 93 6.03 2.84 19.19
C TYR A 93 5.94 3.74 17.96
N ILE A 94 6.91 3.57 17.06
CA ILE A 94 6.89 4.14 15.71
C ILE A 94 7.08 3.03 14.68
N GLU A 95 6.39 3.10 13.55
CA GLU A 95 6.58 2.23 12.39
C GLU A 95 6.79 3.12 11.17
N VAL A 96 7.91 2.93 10.47
CA VAL A 96 8.31 3.77 9.33
C VAL A 96 8.46 2.91 8.08
N HIS A 97 7.71 3.24 7.05
CA HIS A 97 7.83 2.71 5.68
C HIS A 97 8.49 3.73 4.76
N ASN A 98 8.94 3.27 3.59
CA ASN A 98 9.28 4.17 2.51
C ASN A 98 8.04 4.91 2.01
N PRO A 99 8.09 6.25 1.77
CA PRO A 99 6.98 7.00 1.21
C PRO A 99 6.44 6.40 -0.08
N LEU A 100 5.16 6.64 -0.38
CA LEU A 100 4.53 6.06 -1.57
C LEU A 100 5.37 6.36 -2.81
N SER A 101 5.87 7.58 -3.00
CA SER A 101 6.66 8.04 -4.15
C SER A 101 8.09 7.51 -4.29
N THR A 102 8.57 6.62 -3.40
CA THR A 102 9.96 6.14 -3.41
C THR A 102 10.36 5.48 -4.72
N THR A 103 11.52 5.89 -5.25
CA THR A 103 12.18 5.28 -6.42
C THR A 103 13.17 4.18 -5.99
N GLU A 104 13.62 3.36 -6.93
CA GLU A 104 14.65 2.34 -6.66
C GLU A 104 15.95 2.96 -6.13
N ALA A 105 16.41 4.07 -6.72
CA ALA A 105 17.61 4.78 -6.26
C ALA A 105 17.46 5.30 -4.82
N GLN A 106 16.29 5.81 -4.45
CA GLN A 106 15.99 6.26 -3.08
C GLN A 106 15.91 5.09 -2.09
N PHE A 107 15.38 3.95 -2.54
CA PHE A 107 15.30 2.74 -1.72
C PHE A 107 16.69 2.17 -1.43
N GLN A 108 17.60 2.20 -2.40
CA GLN A 108 18.98 1.71 -2.26
C GLN A 108 19.93 2.73 -1.61
N GLY A 109 19.43 3.89 -1.18
CA GLY A 109 20.23 4.93 -0.50
C GLY A 109 21.08 5.81 -1.43
N GLY A 110 20.87 5.75 -2.75
CA GLY A 110 21.51 6.63 -3.73
C GLY A 110 20.92 8.05 -3.76
N GLU A 111 19.69 8.22 -3.28
CA GLU A 111 18.98 9.49 -3.17
C GLU A 111 18.17 9.55 -1.86
N ILE A 112 17.93 10.76 -1.35
CA ILE A 112 17.07 10.95 -0.18
C ILE A 112 15.64 11.19 -0.65
N VAL A 113 14.70 10.39 -0.15
CA VAL A 113 13.27 10.75 -0.15
C VAL A 113 12.91 11.30 1.24
N PRO A 114 12.44 12.56 1.35
CA PRO A 114 12.15 13.16 2.64
C PRO A 114 10.94 12.49 3.31
N ILE A 115 10.99 12.39 4.64
CA ILE A 115 9.87 12.00 5.49
C ILE A 115 9.52 13.18 6.38
N THR A 116 8.24 13.55 6.43
CA THR A 116 7.72 14.57 7.33
C THR A 116 6.75 13.93 8.30
N LEU A 117 7.00 14.06 9.60
CA LEU A 117 6.09 13.53 10.62
C LEU A 117 4.84 14.41 10.69
N THR A 118 3.67 13.80 10.59
CA THR A 118 2.39 14.50 10.73
C THR A 118 2.14 14.88 12.19
N GLN A 119 1.22 15.82 12.45
CA GLN A 119 0.87 16.23 13.81
C GLN A 119 0.44 15.06 14.72
N PRO A 120 -0.39 14.09 14.27
CA PRO A 120 -0.71 12.91 15.07
C PRO A 120 0.51 12.06 15.45
N VAL A 121 1.50 11.96 14.56
CA VAL A 121 2.75 11.24 14.85
C VAL A 121 3.61 12.02 15.84
N GLN A 122 3.76 13.34 15.62
CA GLN A 122 4.51 14.23 16.53
C GLN A 122 3.93 14.25 17.94
N ALA A 123 2.60 14.16 18.08
CA ALA A 123 1.93 14.10 19.38
C ALA A 123 2.44 12.92 20.24
N ILE A 124 3.04 11.89 19.63
CA ILE A 124 3.61 10.73 20.30
C ILE A 124 5.14 10.81 20.32
N THR A 125 5.77 11.10 19.18
CA THR A 125 7.24 11.08 19.05
C THR A 125 7.92 12.26 19.74
N SER A 126 7.20 13.33 20.07
CA SER A 126 7.74 14.50 20.78
C SER A 126 7.47 14.50 22.29
N GLN A 127 7.01 13.36 22.83
CA GLN A 127 6.82 13.19 24.27
C GLN A 127 8.16 13.13 25.00
N SER A 128 8.21 13.57 26.26
CA SER A 128 9.46 13.77 27.00
C SER A 128 10.24 12.49 27.31
N ASP A 129 9.55 11.35 27.30
CA ASP A 129 10.10 10.02 27.58
C ASP A 129 10.57 9.28 26.31
N VAL A 130 10.44 9.88 25.13
CA VAL A 130 10.86 9.29 23.85
C VAL A 130 12.36 9.50 23.60
N ASP A 131 13.06 8.41 23.27
CA ASP A 131 14.42 8.47 22.74
C ASP A 131 14.42 8.94 21.27
N GLN A 132 14.85 10.19 21.06
CA GLN A 132 14.93 10.79 19.72
C GLN A 132 15.95 10.08 18.82
N ASN A 133 16.98 9.42 19.36
CA ASN A 133 17.92 8.65 18.53
C ASN A 133 17.22 7.47 17.88
N VAL A 134 16.28 6.83 18.59
CA VAL A 134 15.48 5.72 18.05
C VAL A 134 14.54 6.22 16.96
N VAL A 135 13.93 7.40 17.14
CA VAL A 135 13.09 8.03 16.11
C VAL A 135 13.90 8.31 14.85
N GLU A 136 15.07 8.93 14.97
CA GLU A 136 15.95 9.24 13.85
C GLU A 136 16.42 7.97 13.12
N GLN A 137 16.83 6.93 13.87
CA GLN A 137 17.20 5.64 13.29
C GLN A 137 16.03 4.97 12.57
N ALA A 138 14.82 5.03 13.12
CA ALA A 138 13.64 4.48 12.45
C ALA A 138 13.34 5.21 11.13
N ILE A 139 13.47 6.55 11.10
CA ILE A 139 13.27 7.37 9.89
C ILE A 139 14.32 7.07 8.81
N GLN A 140 15.56 6.79 9.22
CA GLN A 140 16.64 6.42 8.30
C GLN A 140 16.47 4.99 7.78
N ASN A 141 16.19 4.04 8.68
CA ASN A 141 16.16 2.60 8.36
C ASN A 141 14.92 2.17 7.58
N ARG A 142 13.75 2.76 7.89
CA ARG A 142 12.47 2.50 7.19
C ARG A 142 12.16 1.02 7.03
N SER A 143 12.35 0.28 8.12
CA SER A 143 12.25 -1.18 8.15
C SER A 143 10.84 -1.71 7.93
N GLY A 144 9.82 -0.85 8.06
CA GLY A 144 8.41 -1.26 8.06
C GLY A 144 7.98 -2.03 9.32
N MET A 145 8.86 -2.12 10.34
CA MET A 145 8.56 -2.81 11.59
C MET A 145 8.40 -1.80 12.75
N PRO A 146 7.44 -2.00 13.67
CA PRO A 146 7.31 -1.17 14.85
C PRO A 146 8.56 -1.23 15.75
N VAL A 147 9.01 -0.06 16.22
CA VAL A 147 10.14 0.10 17.14
C VAL A 147 9.68 0.83 18.38
N ARG A 148 10.04 0.31 19.55
CA ARG A 148 9.73 0.90 20.85
C ARG A 148 10.59 2.15 21.10
N LEU A 149 9.97 3.21 21.61
CA LEU A 149 10.58 4.53 21.78
C LEU A 149 11.02 4.87 23.22
N ASN A 150 10.47 4.19 24.23
CA ASN A 150 10.65 4.48 25.66
C ASN A 150 10.70 3.24 26.55
#